data_AF-A0A3E0NL49-F1
#
_entry.id   AF-A0A3E0NL49-F1
#
_cell.length_a   1.000
_cell.length_b   1.000
_cell.length_c   1.000
_cell.angle_alpha   90.00
_cell.angle_beta   90.00
_cell.angle_gamma   90.00
#
_symmetry.space_group_name_H-M   'P 1'
#
loop_
_entity.id
_entity.type
_entity.pdbx_description
1 polymer ?
#
loop_
_entity_poly.entity_id
_entity_poly.type
_entity_poly.pdbx_seq_one_letter_code
_entity_poly.pdbx_strand_id
1 'polypeptide(L)'
;MVDEPRPLPRAGSASSAEPSASEAPDLRPSLAERAEAAFAAARWDEATRLHRTLVTSDSPESRAAQTPRVLLRAAQLLLRPGGDLEDWRLAERLLERLRKADPTPDQRLAADVLLHLQRDLVRQYQRLEELKQIDLEEPPIR
;
A
#
# COMPACT_ATOMS: atom_id res chain seq x y z
N MET A 1 54.87 64.12 -24.86
CA MET A 1 53.79 64.02 -23.86
C MET A 1 53.47 62.54 -23.73
N VAL A 2 53.65 62.03 -22.52
CA VAL A 2 53.62 60.61 -22.17
C VAL A 2 52.16 60.25 -21.90
N ASP A 3 51.62 59.26 -22.61
CA ASP A 3 50.28 58.74 -22.35
C ASP A 3 50.41 57.34 -21.71
N GLU A 4 49.88 57.23 -20.51
CA GLU A 4 49.93 56.08 -19.60
C GLU A 4 49.09 54.90 -20.12
N PRO A 5 49.55 53.63 -20.02
CA PRO A 5 48.70 52.49 -20.32
C PRO A 5 47.78 52.13 -19.13
N ARG A 6 46.46 52.17 -19.35
CA ARG A 6 45.44 51.66 -18.40
C ARG A 6 45.58 50.15 -18.18
N PRO A 7 45.42 49.64 -16.96
CA PRO A 7 45.40 48.20 -16.69
C PRO A 7 44.03 47.57 -17.04
N LEU A 8 44.06 46.45 -17.75
CA LEU A 8 42.90 45.58 -17.99
C LEU A 8 42.54 44.81 -16.71
N PRO A 9 41.24 44.66 -16.35
CA PRO A 9 40.85 43.87 -15.20
C PRO A 9 41.05 42.36 -15.44
N ARG A 10 41.46 41.70 -14.36
CA ARG A 10 41.80 40.28 -14.21
C ARG A 10 40.74 39.35 -14.80
N ALA A 11 41.24 38.28 -15.43
CA ALA A 11 40.51 37.08 -15.78
C ALA A 11 39.59 36.65 -14.62
N GLY A 12 38.28 36.67 -14.87
CA GLY A 12 37.32 36.02 -14.01
C GLY A 12 37.68 34.53 -13.99
N SER A 13 37.90 34.00 -12.79
CA SER A 13 37.91 32.58 -12.53
C SER A 13 36.58 32.01 -13.01
N ALA A 14 36.57 31.46 -14.23
CA ALA A 14 35.60 30.45 -14.59
C ALA A 14 35.93 29.24 -13.72
N SER A 15 35.37 29.22 -12.50
CA SER A 15 35.24 28.01 -11.71
C SER A 15 34.43 27.06 -12.58
N SER A 16 35.13 26.13 -13.23
CA SER A 16 34.54 24.97 -13.87
C SER A 16 33.60 24.33 -12.85
N ALA A 17 32.31 24.59 -12.99
CA ALA A 17 31.29 23.79 -12.36
C ALA A 17 31.45 22.40 -12.99
N GLU A 18 32.10 21.51 -12.24
CA GLU A 18 32.09 20.09 -12.52
C GLU A 18 30.63 19.65 -12.75
N PRO A 19 30.41 18.73 -13.70
CA PRO A 19 29.08 18.42 -14.20
C PRO A 19 28.22 17.93 -13.05
N SER A 20 27.04 18.54 -12.88
CA SER A 20 25.95 17.94 -12.12
C SER A 20 25.85 16.49 -12.56
N ALA A 21 26.19 15.58 -11.65
CA ALA A 21 26.02 14.16 -11.83
C ALA A 21 24.58 13.97 -12.30
N SER A 22 24.45 13.56 -13.57
CA SER A 22 23.20 13.12 -14.14
C SER A 22 22.65 12.08 -13.18
N GLU A 23 21.59 12.42 -12.43
CA GLU A 23 20.79 11.46 -11.68
C GLU A 23 20.37 10.39 -12.68
N ALA A 24 21.06 9.25 -12.67
CA ALA A 24 20.57 8.08 -13.34
C ALA A 24 19.19 7.80 -12.72
N PRO A 25 18.12 7.68 -13.52
CA PRO A 25 16.81 7.33 -12.98
C PRO A 25 16.97 6.04 -12.19
N ASP A 26 16.52 6.02 -10.94
CA ASP A 26 16.58 4.82 -10.11
C ASP A 26 15.75 3.74 -10.81
N LEU A 27 16.44 2.78 -11.43
CA LEU A 27 15.82 1.69 -12.22
C LEU A 27 15.17 0.63 -11.33
N ARG A 28 15.17 0.83 -10.01
CA ARG A 28 14.55 -0.08 -9.06
C ARG A 28 13.03 -0.01 -9.22
N PRO A 29 12.36 -1.17 -9.38
CA PRO A 29 10.91 -1.19 -9.46
C PRO A 29 10.33 -0.66 -8.15
N SER A 30 9.35 0.22 -8.28
CA SER A 30 8.58 0.74 -7.16
C SER A 30 7.96 -0.38 -6.34
N LEU A 31 7.66 -0.09 -5.08
CA LEU A 31 6.95 -0.99 -4.17
C LEU A 31 5.60 -1.44 -4.78
N ALA A 32 4.91 -0.54 -5.48
CA ALA A 32 3.68 -0.84 -6.21
C ALA A 32 3.90 -1.87 -7.32
N GLU A 33 4.92 -1.67 -8.17
CA GLU A 33 5.27 -2.60 -9.23
C GLU A 33 5.70 -3.96 -8.67
N ARG A 34 6.45 -3.97 -7.57
CA ARG A 34 6.83 -5.20 -6.87
C ARG A 34 5.62 -5.95 -6.32
N ALA A 35 4.65 -5.24 -5.76
CA ALA A 35 3.41 -5.83 -5.23
C ALA A 35 2.59 -6.47 -6.35
N GLU A 36 2.39 -5.75 -7.46
CA GLU A 36 1.67 -6.27 -8.62
C GLU A 36 2.42 -7.43 -9.29
N ALA A 37 3.75 -7.40 -9.36
CA ALA A 37 4.56 -8.50 -9.87
C ALA A 37 4.50 -9.74 -8.97
N ALA A 38 4.51 -9.56 -7.64
CA ALA A 38 4.31 -10.67 -6.70
C ALA A 38 2.92 -11.30 -6.87
N PHE A 39 1.89 -10.47 -7.04
CA PHE A 39 0.54 -10.95 -7.33
C PHE A 39 0.50 -11.74 -8.65
N ALA A 40 1.03 -11.17 -9.73
CA ALA A 40 1.01 -11.78 -11.07
C ALA A 40 1.76 -13.12 -11.10
N ALA A 41 2.82 -13.25 -10.31
CA ALA A 41 3.56 -14.49 -10.12
C ALA A 41 2.91 -15.47 -9.13
N ALA A 42 1.69 -15.21 -8.65
CA ALA A 42 0.98 -16.01 -7.65
C ALA A 42 1.76 -16.21 -6.33
N ARG A 43 2.66 -15.28 -5.99
CA ARG A 43 3.40 -15.28 -4.73
C ARG A 43 2.57 -14.61 -3.64
N TRP A 44 1.51 -15.27 -3.20
CA TRP A 44 0.45 -14.71 -2.36
C TRP A 44 0.94 -14.05 -1.07
N ASP A 45 1.79 -14.72 -0.30
CA ASP A 45 2.29 -14.16 0.97
C ASP A 45 3.13 -12.89 0.76
N GLU A 46 3.93 -12.87 -0.31
CA GLU A 46 4.71 -11.70 -0.67
C GLU A 46 3.82 -10.56 -1.17
N ALA A 47 2.84 -10.87 -2.02
CA ALA A 47 1.86 -9.90 -2.50
C ALA A 47 1.08 -9.28 -1.34
N THR A 48 0.60 -10.09 -0.39
CA THR A 48 -0.11 -9.62 0.81
C THR A 48 0.78 -8.71 1.65
N ARG A 49 2.03 -9.10 1.91
CA ARG A 49 2.98 -8.28 2.67
C ARG A 49 3.22 -6.94 1.98
N LEU A 50 3.49 -6.94 0.68
CA LEU A 50 3.78 -5.71 -0.08
C LEU A 50 2.55 -4.79 -0.16
N HIS A 51 1.35 -5.33 -0.42
CA HIS A 51 0.12 -4.55 -0.40
C HIS A 51 -0.21 -4.03 1.00
N ARG A 52 0.04 -4.81 2.06
CA ARG A 52 -0.10 -4.34 3.44
C ARG A 52 0.84 -3.16 3.71
N THR A 53 2.10 -3.24 3.29
CA THR A 53 3.04 -2.10 3.39
C THR A 53 2.56 -0.90 2.59
N LEU A 54 2.08 -1.09 1.36
CA LEU A 54 1.59 0.01 0.50
C LEU A 54 0.44 0.80 1.14
N VAL A 55 -0.45 0.12 1.86
CA VAL A 55 -1.65 0.76 2.44
C VAL A 55 -1.50 1.19 3.90
N THR A 56 -0.41 0.79 4.57
CA THR A 56 -0.13 1.13 5.98
C THR A 56 1.05 2.08 6.16
N SER A 57 1.96 2.17 5.18
CA SER A 57 3.08 3.11 5.19
C SER A 57 2.64 4.52 4.80
N ASP A 58 3.27 5.53 5.40
CA ASP A 58 3.03 6.96 5.10
C ASP A 58 4.07 7.55 4.13
N SER A 59 4.83 6.68 3.45
CA SER A 59 5.80 7.13 2.47
C SER A 59 5.12 7.88 1.30
N PRO A 60 5.81 8.85 0.65
CA PRO A 60 5.28 9.52 -0.53
C PRO A 60 4.87 8.52 -1.63
N GLU A 61 5.68 7.48 -1.82
CA GLU A 61 5.39 6.38 -2.73
C GLU A 61 4.09 5.65 -2.36
N SER A 62 3.92 5.30 -1.09
CA SER A 62 2.69 4.67 -0.58
C SER A 62 1.46 5.55 -0.77
N ARG A 63 1.58 6.87 -0.55
CA ARG A 63 0.47 7.82 -0.77
C ARG A 63 0.12 7.95 -2.24
N ALA A 64 1.12 8.03 -3.12
CA ALA A 64 0.91 8.06 -4.57
C ALA A 64 0.29 6.75 -5.08
N ALA A 65 0.62 5.61 -4.47
CA ALA A 65 0.11 4.31 -4.85
C ALA A 65 -1.32 4.00 -4.34
N GLN A 66 -1.94 4.85 -3.50
CA GLN A 66 -3.28 4.63 -2.93
C GLN A 66 -4.42 4.92 -3.91
N THR A 67 -4.36 4.25 -5.06
CA THR A 67 -5.40 4.25 -6.08
C THR A 67 -6.53 3.29 -5.73
N PRO A 68 -7.74 3.46 -6.29
CA PRO A 68 -8.84 2.51 -6.14
C PRO A 68 -8.45 1.05 -6.43
N ARG A 69 -7.64 0.84 -7.46
CA ARG A 69 -7.15 -0.48 -7.84
C ARG A 69 -6.29 -1.12 -6.74
N VAL A 70 -5.34 -0.37 -6.20
CA VAL A 70 -4.43 -0.87 -5.14
C VAL A 70 -5.19 -1.12 -3.84
N LEU A 71 -6.12 -0.23 -3.47
CA LEU A 71 -6.96 -0.40 -2.28
C LEU A 71 -7.85 -1.66 -2.39
N LEU A 72 -8.50 -1.84 -3.54
CA LEU A 72 -9.32 -3.04 -3.79
C LEU A 72 -8.47 -4.31 -3.72
N ARG A 73 -7.28 -4.28 -4.32
CA ARG A 73 -6.38 -5.44 -4.34
C ARG A 73 -5.84 -5.79 -2.96
N ALA A 74 -5.44 -4.79 -2.18
CA ALA A 74 -5.03 -4.99 -0.81
C ALA A 74 -6.16 -5.57 0.04
N ALA A 75 -7.40 -5.06 -0.11
CA ALA A 75 -8.56 -5.62 0.58
C ALA A 75 -8.81 -7.10 0.21
N GLN A 76 -8.70 -7.47 -1.06
CA GLN A 76 -8.84 -8.86 -1.51
C GLN A 76 -7.81 -9.80 -0.85
N LEU A 77 -6.54 -9.38 -0.80
CA LEU A 77 -5.46 -10.20 -0.25
C LEU A 77 -5.57 -10.38 1.27
N LEU A 78 -6.06 -9.36 1.96
CA LEU A 78 -6.27 -9.39 3.42
C LEU A 78 -7.52 -10.17 3.80
N LEU A 79 -8.53 -10.25 2.93
CA LEU A 79 -9.72 -11.08 3.08
C LEU A 79 -9.45 -12.54 2.69
N ARG A 80 -8.49 -13.18 3.37
CA ARG A 80 -8.19 -14.60 3.19
C ARG A 80 -8.89 -15.48 4.23
N PRO A 81 -9.34 -16.69 3.84
CA PRO A 81 -9.78 -17.71 4.79
C PRO A 81 -8.65 -18.01 5.80
N GLY A 82 -9.00 -18.10 7.09
CA GLY A 82 -8.02 -18.32 8.16
C GLY A 82 -7.10 -17.12 8.45
N GLY A 83 -7.40 -15.94 7.87
CA GLY A 83 -6.75 -14.68 8.26
C GLY A 83 -7.13 -14.25 9.68
N ASP A 84 -6.34 -13.32 10.24
CA ASP A 84 -6.63 -12.76 11.56
C ASP A 84 -7.67 -11.63 11.48
N LEU A 85 -8.22 -11.28 12.65
CA LEU A 85 -9.24 -10.23 12.75
C LEU A 85 -8.67 -8.84 12.40
N GLU A 86 -7.36 -8.64 12.55
CA GLU A 86 -6.73 -7.36 12.25
C GLU A 86 -6.67 -7.09 10.75
N ASP A 87 -6.30 -8.11 9.96
CA ASP A 87 -6.30 -8.09 8.51
C ASP A 87 -7.71 -7.83 7.98
N TRP A 88 -8.73 -8.46 8.57
CA TRP A 88 -10.13 -8.21 8.19
C TRP A 88 -10.58 -6.78 8.50
N ARG A 89 -10.24 -6.24 9.69
CA ARG A 89 -10.51 -4.84 10.04
C ARG A 89 -9.76 -3.86 9.15
N LEU A 90 -8.54 -4.20 8.74
CA LEU A 90 -7.80 -3.41 7.78
C LEU A 90 -8.49 -3.43 6.42
N ALA A 91 -8.90 -4.60 5.92
CA ALA A 91 -9.62 -4.74 4.67
C ALA A 91 -10.91 -3.88 4.65
N GLU A 92 -11.68 -3.87 5.73
CA GLU A 92 -12.88 -3.02 5.86
C GLU A 92 -12.57 -1.54 5.64
N ARG A 93 -11.56 -1.03 6.34
CA ARG A 93 -11.11 0.36 6.22
C ARG A 93 -10.66 0.66 4.80
N LEU A 94 -10.00 -0.28 4.11
CA LEU A 94 -9.59 -0.10 2.72
C LEU A 94 -10.79 -0.03 1.78
N LEU A 95 -11.82 -0.85 1.99
CA LEU A 95 -13.06 -0.81 1.22
C LEU A 95 -13.83 0.50 1.46
N GLU A 96 -13.85 1.03 2.68
CA GLU A 96 -14.41 2.35 2.96
C GLU A 96 -13.65 3.48 2.27
N ARG A 97 -12.31 3.42 2.29
CA ARG A 97 -11.45 4.38 1.59
C ARG A 97 -11.63 4.31 0.09
N LEU A 98 -11.76 3.10 -0.46
CA LEU A 98 -12.05 2.87 -1.87
C LEU A 98 -13.32 3.58 -2.30
N ARG A 99 -14.39 3.55 -1.50
CA ARG A 99 -15.65 4.26 -1.80
C ARG A 99 -15.47 5.78 -1.90
N LYS A 100 -14.48 6.34 -1.21
CA LYS A 100 -14.13 7.78 -1.24
C LYS A 100 -13.16 8.13 -2.37
N ALA A 101 -12.47 7.15 -2.95
CA ALA A 101 -11.42 7.33 -3.95
C ALA A 101 -11.94 7.35 -5.41
N ASP A 102 -13.23 7.60 -5.61
CA ASP A 102 -13.92 7.58 -6.91
C ASP A 102 -13.65 6.31 -7.76
N PRO A 103 -14.10 5.14 -7.28
CA PRO A 103 -13.88 3.88 -7.96
C PRO A 103 -14.77 3.75 -9.20
N THR A 104 -14.27 3.03 -10.22
CA THR A 104 -15.09 2.60 -11.36
C THR A 104 -16.30 1.76 -10.90
N PRO A 105 -17.38 1.66 -11.71
CA PRO A 105 -18.55 0.84 -11.36
C PRO A 105 -18.18 -0.61 -10.99
N ASP A 106 -17.28 -1.23 -11.73
CA ASP A 106 -16.82 -2.60 -11.48
C ASP A 106 -16.05 -2.71 -10.16
N GLN A 107 -15.18 -1.74 -9.86
CA GLN A 107 -14.46 -1.68 -8.59
C GLN A 107 -15.42 -1.48 -7.40
N ARG A 108 -16.48 -0.68 -7.58
CA ARG A 108 -17.50 -0.49 -6.56
C ARG A 108 -18.28 -1.77 -6.31
N LEU A 109 -18.72 -2.45 -7.36
CA LEU A 109 -19.41 -3.75 -7.25
C LEU A 109 -18.51 -4.79 -6.56
N ALA A 110 -17.25 -4.89 -6.96
CA ALA A 110 -16.29 -5.78 -6.32
C ALA A 110 -16.11 -5.45 -4.83
N ALA A 111 -16.04 -4.16 -4.47
CA ALA A 111 -15.95 -3.72 -3.08
C ALA A 111 -17.17 -4.12 -2.26
N ASP A 112 -18.38 -3.96 -2.82
CA ASP A 112 -19.63 -4.31 -2.14
C ASP A 112 -19.73 -5.83 -1.92
N VAL A 113 -19.31 -6.64 -2.90
CA VAL A 113 -19.22 -8.10 -2.77
C VAL A 113 -18.22 -8.49 -1.67
N LEU A 114 -17.04 -7.88 -1.65
CA LEU A 114 -16.02 -8.16 -0.63
C LEU A 114 -16.49 -7.77 0.77
N LEU A 115 -17.17 -6.64 0.91
CA LEU A 115 -17.73 -6.19 2.19
C LEU A 115 -18.81 -7.15 2.69
N HIS A 116 -19.65 -7.65 1.77
CA HIS A 116 -20.65 -8.66 2.12
C HIS A 116 -20.00 -9.95 2.61
N LEU A 117 -19.01 -10.47 1.89
CA LEU A 117 -18.26 -11.67 2.27
C LEU A 117 -17.54 -11.51 3.61
N GLN A 118 -16.88 -10.37 3.84
CA GLN A 118 -16.22 -10.08 5.10
C GLN A 118 -17.22 -10.13 6.28
N ARG A 119 -18.37 -9.47 6.15
CA ARG A 119 -19.39 -9.47 7.20
C ARG A 119 -19.90 -10.87 7.50
N ASP A 120 -20.02 -11.70 6.48
CA ASP A 120 -20.40 -13.09 6.68
C ASP A 120 -19.35 -13.89 7.44
N LEU A 121 -18.07 -13.76 7.05
CA LEU A 121 -16.94 -14.41 7.74
C LEU A 121 -16.84 -13.99 9.21
N VAL A 122 -17.01 -12.70 9.51
CA VAL A 122 -16.98 -12.19 10.90
C VAL A 122 -18.13 -12.80 11.72
N ARG A 123 -19.34 -12.87 11.17
CA ARG A 123 -20.49 -13.51 11.85
C ARG A 123 -20.25 -14.99 12.11
N GLN A 124 -19.70 -15.71 11.13
CA GLN A 124 -19.36 -17.13 11.28
C GLN A 124 -18.29 -17.33 12.35
N TYR A 125 -17.25 -16.50 12.37
CA TYR A 125 -16.20 -16.55 13.39
C TYR A 125 -16.77 -16.34 14.81
N GLN A 126 -17.61 -15.31 15.00
CA GLN A 126 -18.26 -15.03 16.28
C GLN A 126 -19.12 -16.21 16.76
N ARG A 127 -19.90 -16.79 15.86
CA ARG A 127 -20.72 -17.97 16.17
C ARG A 127 -19.88 -19.18 16.59
N LEU A 128 -18.73 -19.39 15.94
CA LEU A 128 -17.81 -20.47 16.33
C LEU A 128 -17.21 -20.24 17.72
N GLU A 129 -16.88 -19.00 18.06
CA GLU A 129 -16.38 -18.65 19.40
C GLU A 129 -17.45 -18.83 20.48
N GLU A 130 -18.71 -18.47 20.21
CA GLU A 130 -19.84 -18.74 21.11
C GLU A 130 -20.03 -20.25 21.36
N LEU A 131 -19.97 -21.07 20.31
CA LEU A 131 -20.10 -22.53 20.44
C LEU A 131 -18.98 -23.14 21.27
N LYS A 132 -17.74 -22.68 21.12
CA LYS A 132 -16.61 -23.12 21.95
C LYS A 132 -16.79 -22.77 23.43
N GLN A 133 -17.47 -21.67 23.74
CA GLN A 133 -17.75 -21.26 25.12
C GLN A 133 -18.83 -22.15 25.75
N ILE A 134 -19.80 -22.62 24.96
CA ILE A 134 -20.87 -23.50 25.44
C ILE A 134 -20.35 -24.90 25.80
N ASP A 135 -19.40 -25.46 25.04
CA ASP A 135 -18.78 -26.76 25.35
C ASP A 135 -17.89 -26.74 26.62
N LEU A 136 -17.56 -25.56 27.14
CA LEU A 136 -16.79 -25.41 28.39
C LEU A 136 -17.67 -25.29 29.65
N GLU A 137 -18.97 -25.06 29.49
CA GLU A 137 -19.93 -25.09 30.59
C GLU A 137 -20.53 -26.50 30.72
N GLU A 138 -19.71 -27.49 31.15
CA GLU A 138 -20.25 -28.75 31.65
C GLU A 138 -21.19 -28.44 32.84
N PRO A 139 -22.44 -28.96 32.87
CA PRO A 139 -23.31 -28.75 34.00
C PRO A 139 -22.65 -29.36 35.25
N PRO A 140 -22.71 -28.68 36.41
CA PRO A 140 -22.18 -29.26 37.64
C PRO A 140 -22.92 -30.56 37.89
N ILE A 141 -22.19 -31.67 37.82
CA ILE A 141 -22.67 -32.99 38.23
C ILE A 141 -23.15 -32.83 39.68
N ARG A 142 -24.47 -32.84 39.88
CA ARG A 142 -25.12 -32.90 41.18
C ARG A 142 -25.76 -34.26 41.37
#